data_AF-G7QBJ7-F1
#
_entry.id   AF-G7QBJ7-F1
#
_cell.length_a   1.000
_cell.length_b   1.000
_cell.length_c   1.000
_cell.angle_alpha   90.00
_cell.angle_beta   90.00
_cell.angle_gamma   90.00
#
_symmetry.space_group_name_H-M   'P 1'
#
loop_
_entity.id
_entity.type
_entity.pdbx_description
1 polymer ?
#
loop_
_entity_poly.entity_id
_entity_poly.type
_entity_poly.pdbx_seq_one_letter_code
_entity_poly.pdbx_strand_id
1 'polypeptide(L)'
;MTNCDSQNTNGSNLSEFLRIGLIQTTLDNNVAWTKAPRMELSEEIRAWNEIQRGLASINSSPFKPDIVILPELALPRPHIRDFKRICAELGVIGITGVDYLVDSDKSTVSNQALVVVPQNWPKGTGKYCTPFYVGKTYPAPFEEKTISNFGLRFKPDPTLWLFDSDSFGHIGVCICYDFMDIERSAIYCGKIHHLFVLAYNRDSTSFYHLAESLSRTIFCNVVLCNTGHYGGSLVISPYYDPYRRTIYRHEGSGLFTIQVVQLPVFDLHEAQSSSAPRRGLFKNRPPGYGDKIRLVSTTRII
;
A
#
# COMPACT_ATOMS: atom_id res chain seq x y z
N MET A 1 47.69 17.81 -16.47
CA MET A 1 47.19 18.93 -15.65
C MET A 1 45.67 18.81 -15.61
N THR A 2 45.20 17.99 -14.65
CA THR A 2 44.46 18.40 -13.43
C THR A 2 42.98 18.67 -13.74
N ASN A 3 42.15 17.62 -13.64
CA ASN A 3 41.28 17.35 -12.47
C ASN A 3 40.39 18.53 -12.09
N CYS A 4 39.09 18.38 -12.33
CA CYS A 4 38.04 18.91 -11.47
C CYS A 4 36.99 17.81 -11.27
N ASP A 5 37.41 16.79 -10.52
CA ASP A 5 36.51 16.10 -9.60
C ASP A 5 35.88 17.17 -8.69
N SER A 6 34.57 17.36 -8.83
CA SER A 6 33.74 17.82 -7.73
C SER A 6 32.92 16.64 -7.25
N GLN A 7 33.58 15.78 -6.47
CA GLN A 7 32.91 14.82 -5.62
C GLN A 7 32.06 15.60 -4.62
N ASN A 8 30.77 15.69 -4.87
CA ASN A 8 29.80 16.14 -3.90
C ASN A 8 29.63 15.02 -2.88
N THR A 9 30.21 15.21 -1.70
CA THR A 9 30.27 14.20 -0.65
C THR A 9 28.99 14.24 0.20
N ASN A 10 28.30 13.09 0.25
CA ASN A 10 27.18 12.71 1.13
C ASN A 10 25.80 13.38 0.91
N GLY A 11 25.24 13.26 -0.30
CA GLY A 11 23.80 13.45 -0.53
C GLY A 11 23.14 12.12 -0.87
N SER A 12 22.09 11.71 -0.15
CA SER A 12 21.32 10.51 -0.44
C SER A 12 20.86 10.49 -1.90
N ASN A 13 21.09 9.40 -2.64
CA ASN A 13 20.70 9.21 -4.06
C ASN A 13 19.18 8.96 -4.20
N LEU A 14 18.37 9.80 -3.56
CA LEU A 14 16.92 9.70 -3.56
C LEU A 14 16.33 10.44 -4.76
N SER A 15 15.29 9.86 -5.34
CA SER A 15 14.47 10.50 -6.36
C SER A 15 13.64 11.64 -5.76
N GLU A 16 13.25 12.62 -6.57
CA GLU A 16 12.37 13.70 -6.10
C GLU A 16 10.96 13.19 -5.80
N PHE A 17 10.42 12.37 -6.70
CA PHE A 17 9.06 11.86 -6.62
C PHE A 17 8.99 10.36 -6.91
N LEU A 18 8.04 9.69 -6.25
CA LEU A 18 7.60 8.34 -6.56
C LEU A 18 6.25 8.40 -7.28
N ARG A 19 6.14 7.79 -8.47
CA ARG A 19 4.89 7.74 -9.23
C ARG A 19 4.13 6.46 -8.90
N ILE A 20 2.87 6.61 -8.52
CA ILE A 20 1.98 5.49 -8.16
C ILE A 20 0.82 5.41 -9.13
N GLY A 21 0.61 4.24 -9.72
CA GLY A 21 -0.59 3.90 -10.48
C GLY A 21 -1.61 3.18 -9.60
N LEU A 22 -2.75 3.80 -9.31
CA LEU A 22 -3.86 3.17 -8.61
C LEU A 22 -4.81 2.53 -9.62
N ILE A 23 -5.16 1.24 -9.44
CA ILE A 23 -6.20 0.56 -10.21
C ILE A 23 -7.26 0.07 -9.22
N GLN A 24 -8.42 0.72 -9.20
CA GLN A 24 -9.55 0.35 -8.35
C GLN A 24 -10.49 -0.57 -9.11
N THR A 25 -10.36 -1.88 -8.89
CA THR A 25 -11.31 -2.87 -9.43
C THR A 25 -12.65 -2.78 -8.68
N THR A 26 -13.74 -3.13 -9.35
CA THR A 26 -15.10 -3.05 -8.81
C THR A 26 -15.63 -4.39 -8.33
N LEU A 27 -14.73 -5.31 -7.92
CA LEU A 27 -15.06 -6.65 -7.42
C LEU A 27 -16.18 -6.62 -6.37
N ASP A 28 -17.22 -7.43 -6.54
CA ASP A 28 -18.38 -7.49 -5.65
C ASP A 28 -18.30 -8.71 -4.74
N ASN A 29 -18.19 -8.48 -3.44
CA ASN A 29 -18.06 -9.54 -2.44
C ASN A 29 -19.28 -10.47 -2.39
N ASN A 30 -20.48 -9.97 -2.71
CA ASN A 30 -21.71 -10.76 -2.68
C ASN A 30 -21.80 -11.73 -3.86
N VAL A 31 -20.95 -11.57 -4.86
CA VAL A 31 -20.82 -12.50 -5.98
C VAL A 31 -19.55 -13.33 -5.84
N ALA A 32 -18.44 -12.72 -5.40
CA ALA A 32 -17.14 -13.35 -5.36
C ALA A 32 -17.04 -14.52 -4.39
N TRP A 33 -17.62 -14.43 -3.18
CA TRP A 33 -17.41 -15.41 -2.11
C TRP A 33 -18.73 -15.94 -1.53
N THR A 34 -19.59 -16.46 -2.40
CA THR A 34 -20.93 -16.94 -1.99
C THR A 34 -20.92 -18.33 -1.35
N LYS A 35 -20.14 -19.26 -1.91
CA LYS A 35 -20.15 -20.68 -1.49
C LYS A 35 -18.92 -21.06 -0.65
N ALA A 36 -17.82 -20.37 -0.87
CA ALA A 36 -16.53 -20.63 -0.23
C ALA A 36 -15.67 -19.35 -0.27
N PRO A 37 -14.62 -19.25 0.55
CA PRO A 37 -13.61 -18.19 0.46
C PRO A 37 -12.68 -18.47 -0.73
N ARG A 38 -13.25 -18.50 -1.92
CA ARG A 38 -12.58 -18.60 -3.21
C ARG A 38 -13.44 -17.86 -4.23
N MET A 39 -12.82 -16.99 -5.01
CA MET A 39 -13.52 -16.17 -5.98
C MET A 39 -14.29 -17.01 -6.99
N GLU A 40 -15.58 -16.75 -7.14
CA GLU A 40 -16.43 -17.36 -8.15
C GLU A 40 -15.97 -16.96 -9.57
N LEU A 41 -16.08 -17.88 -10.52
CA LEU A 41 -15.48 -17.75 -11.86
C LEU A 41 -15.91 -16.48 -12.60
N SER A 42 -17.18 -16.07 -12.46
CA SER A 42 -17.69 -14.85 -13.09
C SER A 42 -16.99 -13.60 -12.59
N GLU A 43 -16.73 -13.51 -11.28
CA GLU A 43 -16.00 -12.39 -10.67
C GLU A 43 -14.51 -12.48 -10.96
N GLU A 44 -13.93 -13.67 -10.98
CA GLU A 44 -12.54 -13.87 -11.40
C GLU A 44 -12.29 -13.30 -12.80
N ILE A 45 -13.12 -13.67 -13.77
CA ILE A 45 -13.02 -13.19 -15.15
C ILE A 45 -13.18 -11.66 -15.21
N ARG A 46 -14.17 -11.12 -14.48
CA ARG A 46 -14.45 -9.68 -14.48
C ARG A 46 -13.31 -8.88 -13.84
N ALA A 47 -12.87 -9.27 -12.64
CA ALA A 47 -11.78 -8.64 -11.93
C ALA A 47 -10.49 -8.69 -12.75
N TRP A 48 -10.17 -9.84 -13.33
CA TRP A 48 -8.97 -9.97 -14.18
C TRP A 48 -9.04 -9.07 -15.41
N ASN A 49 -10.18 -8.99 -16.09
CA ASN A 49 -10.36 -8.08 -17.23
C ASN A 49 -10.15 -6.61 -16.83
N GLU A 50 -10.66 -6.18 -15.67
CA GLU A 50 -10.43 -4.83 -15.15
C GLU A 50 -8.96 -4.57 -14.83
N ILE A 51 -8.27 -5.54 -14.21
CA ILE A 51 -6.82 -5.46 -13.94
C ILE A 51 -6.04 -5.30 -15.24
N GLN A 52 -6.33 -6.11 -16.26
CA GLN A 52 -5.67 -6.03 -17.56
C GLN A 52 -5.90 -4.67 -18.23
N ARG A 53 -7.14 -4.15 -18.21
CA ARG A 53 -7.44 -2.81 -18.72
C ARG A 53 -6.68 -1.72 -17.96
N GLY A 54 -6.59 -1.83 -16.64
CA GLY A 54 -5.83 -0.91 -15.80
C GLY A 54 -4.34 -0.90 -16.14
N LEU A 55 -3.72 -2.07 -16.21
CA LEU A 55 -2.30 -2.21 -16.57
C LEU A 55 -2.01 -1.73 -18.00
N ALA A 56 -2.91 -2.00 -18.94
CA ALA A 56 -2.79 -1.50 -20.32
C ALA A 56 -2.86 0.04 -20.38
N SER A 57 -3.81 0.65 -19.67
CA SER A 57 -3.94 2.11 -19.57
C SER A 57 -2.68 2.74 -18.95
N ILE A 58 -2.13 2.11 -17.91
CA ILE A 58 -0.87 2.53 -17.28
C ILE A 58 0.30 2.47 -18.26
N ASN A 59 0.40 1.41 -19.06
CA ASN A 59 1.46 1.27 -20.06
C ASN A 59 1.43 2.38 -21.12
N SER A 60 0.22 2.82 -21.49
CA SER A 60 -0.02 3.92 -22.43
C SER A 60 0.08 5.32 -21.80
N SER A 61 0.20 5.42 -20.48
CA SER A 61 0.34 6.72 -19.79
C SER A 61 1.69 7.37 -20.12
N PRO A 62 1.72 8.69 -20.42
CA PRO A 62 2.98 9.41 -20.55
C PRO A 62 3.76 9.46 -19.23
N PHE A 63 3.05 9.34 -18.10
CA PHE A 63 3.63 9.22 -16.78
C PHE A 63 3.59 7.75 -16.35
N LYS A 64 4.65 7.00 -16.68
CA LYS A 64 4.78 5.62 -16.24
C LYS A 64 4.97 5.57 -14.72
N PRO A 65 4.15 4.82 -13.97
CA PRO A 65 4.31 4.66 -12.55
C PRO A 65 5.52 3.77 -12.24
N ASP A 66 6.13 4.00 -11.09
CA ASP A 66 7.21 3.16 -10.57
C ASP A 66 6.63 1.97 -9.78
N ILE A 67 5.42 2.16 -9.21
CA ILE A 67 4.64 1.16 -8.49
C ILE A 67 3.18 1.23 -8.92
N VAL A 68 2.55 0.06 -9.12
CA VAL A 68 1.10 -0.08 -9.31
C VAL A 68 0.49 -0.73 -8.08
N ILE A 69 -0.58 -0.13 -7.56
CA ILE A 69 -1.34 -0.63 -6.41
C ILE A 69 -2.76 -1.01 -6.79
N LEU A 70 -3.22 -2.14 -6.25
CA LEU A 70 -4.58 -2.65 -6.38
C LEU A 70 -5.18 -2.98 -5.00
N PRO A 71 -6.51 -2.99 -4.86
CA PRO A 71 -7.21 -3.26 -3.60
C PRO A 71 -6.89 -4.62 -2.97
N GLU A 72 -7.35 -4.77 -1.72
CA GLU A 72 -7.40 -6.07 -1.05
C GLU A 72 -8.26 -7.06 -1.87
N LEU A 73 -7.85 -8.34 -1.89
CA LEU A 73 -8.53 -9.45 -2.58
C LEU A 73 -8.79 -9.24 -4.09
N ALA A 74 -8.16 -8.24 -4.72
CA ALA A 74 -8.45 -7.87 -6.11
C ALA A 74 -7.96 -8.90 -7.14
N LEU A 75 -6.79 -9.52 -6.92
CA LEU A 75 -6.16 -10.42 -7.89
C LEU A 75 -6.62 -11.88 -7.69
N PRO A 76 -7.29 -12.49 -8.69
CA PRO A 76 -7.60 -13.91 -8.63
C PRO A 76 -6.32 -14.77 -8.67
N ARG A 77 -6.29 -15.84 -7.87
CA ARG A 77 -5.10 -16.71 -7.76
C ARG A 77 -4.60 -17.32 -9.08
N PRO A 78 -5.47 -17.79 -10.01
CA PRO A 78 -5.02 -18.34 -11.29
C PRO A 78 -4.19 -17.35 -12.13
N HIS A 79 -4.39 -16.05 -11.93
CA HIS A 79 -3.75 -14.99 -12.71
C HIS A 79 -2.48 -14.40 -12.07
N ILE A 80 -2.01 -14.93 -10.93
CA ILE A 80 -0.76 -14.48 -10.30
C ILE A 80 0.44 -14.55 -11.26
N ARG A 81 0.53 -15.62 -12.07
CA ARG A 81 1.63 -15.78 -13.03
C ARG A 81 1.60 -14.69 -14.09
N ASP A 82 0.43 -14.39 -14.62
CA ASP A 82 0.25 -13.37 -15.66
C ASP A 82 0.49 -11.98 -15.10
N PHE A 83 -0.02 -11.67 -13.91
CA PHE A 83 0.22 -10.40 -13.22
C PHE A 83 1.72 -10.14 -13.03
N LYS A 84 2.48 -11.14 -12.55
CA LYS A 84 3.94 -11.05 -12.42
C LYS A 84 4.62 -10.75 -13.75
N ARG A 85 4.25 -11.47 -14.81
CA ARG A 85 4.82 -11.28 -16.14
C ARG A 85 4.57 -9.86 -16.65
N ILE A 86 3.33 -9.37 -16.54
CA ILE A 86 2.98 -8.01 -16.96
C ILE A 86 3.78 -6.98 -16.16
N CYS A 87 3.90 -7.12 -14.84
CA CYS A 87 4.71 -6.22 -14.03
C CYS A 87 6.19 -6.22 -14.46
N ALA A 88 6.76 -7.39 -14.78
CA ALA A 88 8.13 -7.51 -15.27
C ALA A 88 8.32 -6.79 -16.62
N GLU A 89 7.40 -7.01 -17.55
CA GLU A 89 7.40 -6.40 -18.89
C GLU A 89 7.24 -4.88 -18.83
N LEU A 90 6.44 -4.38 -17.89
CA LEU A 90 6.25 -2.95 -17.66
C LEU A 90 7.40 -2.32 -16.86
N GLY A 91 8.18 -3.11 -16.13
CA GLY A 91 9.23 -2.61 -15.24
C GLY A 91 8.68 -1.87 -14.02
N VAL A 92 7.53 -2.31 -13.50
CA VAL A 92 6.85 -1.68 -12.35
C VAL A 92 6.74 -2.67 -11.19
N ILE A 93 6.88 -2.19 -9.96
CA ILE A 93 6.50 -3.00 -8.80
C ILE A 93 4.97 -3.13 -8.78
N GLY A 94 4.46 -4.34 -8.60
CA GLY A 94 3.03 -4.57 -8.37
C GLY A 94 2.76 -4.84 -6.89
N ILE A 95 1.79 -4.15 -6.30
CA ILE A 95 1.29 -4.38 -4.94
C ILE A 95 -0.22 -4.62 -5.03
N THR A 96 -0.69 -5.82 -4.71
CA THR A 96 -2.12 -6.16 -4.82
C THR A 96 -2.55 -7.12 -3.73
N GLY A 97 -3.80 -7.03 -3.29
CA GLY A 97 -4.44 -8.11 -2.55
C GLY A 97 -4.68 -9.28 -3.50
N VAL A 98 -4.47 -10.50 -2.99
CA VAL A 98 -4.75 -11.75 -3.71
C VAL A 98 -5.95 -12.41 -3.05
N ASP A 99 -6.80 -13.05 -3.85
CA ASP A 99 -7.90 -13.88 -3.36
C ASP A 99 -7.45 -14.86 -2.24
N TYR A 100 -8.38 -15.25 -1.38
CA TYR A 100 -8.12 -16.05 -0.18
C TYR A 100 -7.30 -17.32 -0.47
N LEU A 101 -6.36 -17.66 0.42
CA LEU A 101 -5.66 -18.94 0.43
C LEU A 101 -6.39 -19.90 1.36
N VAL A 102 -6.94 -20.98 0.82
CA VAL A 102 -7.60 -22.03 1.62
C VAL A 102 -6.64 -23.20 1.81
N ASP A 103 -6.36 -23.56 3.06
CA ASP A 103 -5.69 -24.80 3.44
C ASP A 103 -6.79 -25.78 3.92
N SER A 104 -7.23 -26.65 3.01
CA SER A 104 -8.31 -27.61 3.25
C SER A 104 -7.97 -28.59 4.36
N ASP A 105 -6.71 -29.04 4.44
CA ASP A 105 -6.25 -30.03 5.41
C ASP A 105 -6.33 -29.48 6.85
N LYS A 106 -6.05 -28.18 7.03
CA LYS A 106 -6.11 -27.50 8.32
C LYS A 106 -7.41 -26.76 8.58
N SER A 107 -8.32 -26.76 7.61
CA SER A 107 -9.57 -25.97 7.63
C SER A 107 -9.30 -24.50 7.96
N THR A 108 -8.27 -23.92 7.32
CA THR A 108 -7.85 -22.53 7.57
C THR A 108 -7.82 -21.68 6.31
N VAL A 109 -8.00 -20.37 6.49
CA VAL A 109 -7.99 -19.37 5.42
C VAL A 109 -7.02 -18.26 5.76
N SER A 110 -6.22 -17.83 4.78
CA SER A 110 -5.35 -16.64 4.91
C SER A 110 -5.67 -15.61 3.85
N ASN A 111 -5.58 -14.34 4.22
CA ASN A 111 -5.66 -13.19 3.33
C ASN A 111 -4.24 -12.62 3.15
N GLN A 112 -3.83 -12.36 1.90
CA GLN A 112 -2.46 -12.00 1.57
C GLN A 112 -2.41 -10.90 0.52
N ALA A 113 -1.49 -9.98 0.68
CA ALA A 113 -1.00 -9.14 -0.39
C ALA A 113 0.16 -9.82 -1.10
N LEU A 114 0.29 -9.54 -2.39
CA LEU A 114 1.41 -9.90 -3.23
C LEU A 114 2.15 -8.63 -3.64
N VAL A 115 3.43 -8.57 -3.27
CA VAL A 115 4.39 -7.57 -3.75
C VAL A 115 5.29 -8.26 -4.77
N VAL A 116 5.32 -7.77 -6.01
CA VAL A 116 6.15 -8.33 -7.08
C VAL A 116 7.15 -7.29 -7.56
N VAL A 117 8.43 -7.63 -7.46
CA VAL A 117 9.53 -6.72 -7.80
C VAL A 117 10.22 -7.22 -9.08
N PRO A 118 10.20 -6.45 -10.19
CA PRO A 118 10.94 -6.80 -11.40
C PRO A 118 12.45 -6.85 -11.16
N GLN A 119 13.15 -7.79 -11.79
CA GLN A 119 14.61 -7.96 -11.59
C GLN A 119 15.45 -6.71 -11.90
N ASN A 120 15.02 -5.89 -12.87
CA ASN A 120 15.76 -4.71 -13.32
C ASN A 120 15.18 -3.39 -12.78
N TRP A 121 14.25 -3.46 -11.83
CA TRP A 121 13.68 -2.26 -11.21
C TRP A 121 14.72 -1.52 -10.35
N PRO A 122 14.74 -0.17 -10.30
CA PRO A 122 13.85 0.75 -11.00
C PRO A 122 14.31 1.13 -12.43
N LYS A 123 15.43 0.57 -12.90
CA LYS A 123 16.17 1.04 -14.08
C LYS A 123 15.76 0.38 -15.40
N GLY A 124 14.80 -0.55 -15.41
CA GLY A 124 14.36 -1.19 -16.65
C GLY A 124 13.34 -2.30 -16.48
N THR A 125 13.01 -2.91 -17.62
CA THR A 125 12.06 -4.02 -17.74
C THR A 125 12.78 -5.36 -17.72
N GLY A 126 12.05 -6.45 -17.53
CA GLY A 126 12.62 -7.79 -17.48
C GLY A 126 11.60 -8.89 -17.78
N LYS A 127 12.03 -10.15 -17.61
CA LYS A 127 11.17 -11.33 -17.82
C LYS A 127 10.61 -11.91 -16.53
N TYR A 128 11.18 -11.56 -15.38
CA TYR A 128 10.88 -12.18 -14.10
C TYR A 128 10.67 -11.12 -13.01
N CYS A 129 9.81 -11.46 -12.07
CA CYS A 129 9.64 -10.76 -10.79
C CYS A 129 9.93 -11.70 -9.63
N THR A 130 10.49 -11.14 -8.56
CA THR A 130 10.56 -11.78 -7.24
C THR A 130 9.25 -11.48 -6.49
N PRO A 131 8.46 -12.51 -6.11
CA PRO A 131 7.23 -12.33 -5.33
C PRO A 131 7.50 -12.37 -3.82
N PHE A 132 6.84 -11.50 -3.07
CA PHE A 132 6.76 -11.51 -1.62
C PHE A 132 5.29 -11.50 -1.21
N TYR A 133 4.92 -12.34 -0.23
CA TYR A 133 3.58 -12.37 0.32
C TYR A 133 3.57 -11.70 1.68
N VAL A 134 2.74 -10.66 1.83
CA VAL A 134 2.48 -10.01 3.11
C VAL A 134 1.13 -10.55 3.60
N GLY A 135 1.13 -11.37 4.66
CA GLY A 135 -0.12 -11.89 5.20
C GLY A 135 -0.84 -10.87 6.08
N LYS A 136 -2.16 -10.96 6.11
CA LYS A 136 -3.02 -10.16 7.00
C LYS A 136 -2.95 -10.72 8.42
N THR A 137 -2.78 -9.84 9.40
CA THR A 137 -2.66 -10.25 10.80
C THR A 137 -4.02 -10.38 11.46
N TYR A 138 -4.89 -9.38 11.30
CA TYR A 138 -6.20 -9.34 11.94
C TYR A 138 -7.31 -9.38 10.88
N PRO A 139 -8.22 -10.37 10.94
CA PRO A 139 -9.38 -10.35 10.07
C PRO A 139 -10.33 -9.22 10.50
N ALA A 140 -11.05 -8.64 9.55
CA ALA A 140 -12.15 -7.75 9.91
C ALA A 140 -13.28 -8.55 10.58
N PRO A 141 -14.08 -7.98 11.51
CA PRO A 141 -15.14 -8.73 12.19
C PRO A 141 -16.13 -9.43 11.22
N PHE A 142 -16.47 -8.78 10.11
CA PHE A 142 -17.34 -9.37 9.08
C PHE A 142 -16.65 -10.51 8.31
N GLU A 143 -15.35 -10.37 8.03
CA GLU A 143 -14.54 -11.40 7.37
C GLU A 143 -14.42 -12.64 8.26
N GLU A 144 -14.10 -12.47 9.55
CA GLU A 144 -14.01 -13.57 10.49
C GLU A 144 -15.33 -14.33 10.64
N LYS A 145 -16.45 -13.60 10.73
CA LYS A 145 -17.79 -14.20 10.75
C LYS A 145 -18.07 -14.99 9.47
N THR A 146 -17.74 -14.42 8.31
CA THR A 146 -17.96 -15.05 7.01
C THR A 146 -17.14 -16.34 6.86
N ILE A 147 -15.86 -16.30 7.24
CA ILE A 147 -14.98 -17.48 7.22
C ILE A 147 -15.49 -18.58 8.17
N SER A 148 -15.96 -18.19 9.37
CA SER A 148 -16.53 -19.13 10.34
C SER A 148 -17.81 -19.80 9.83
N ASN A 149 -18.65 -19.08 9.07
CA ASN A 149 -19.86 -19.65 8.45
C ASN A 149 -19.55 -20.74 7.42
N PHE A 150 -18.36 -20.70 6.81
CA PHE A 150 -17.87 -21.75 5.92
C PHE A 150 -17.24 -22.94 6.68
N GLY A 151 -17.26 -22.94 8.02
CA GLY A 151 -16.64 -23.98 8.84
C GLY A 151 -15.11 -23.90 8.87
N LEU A 152 -14.54 -22.74 8.53
CA LEU A 152 -13.10 -22.51 8.46
C LEU A 152 -12.65 -21.54 9.56
N ARG A 153 -11.34 -21.50 9.82
CA ARG A 153 -10.72 -20.52 10.74
C ARG A 153 -9.80 -19.57 10.00
N PHE A 154 -9.79 -18.30 10.38
CA PHE A 154 -8.78 -17.38 9.87
C PHE A 154 -7.41 -17.74 10.44
N LYS A 155 -6.39 -17.77 9.58
CA LYS A 155 -5.00 -18.00 9.96
C LYS A 155 -4.25 -16.67 9.88
N PRO A 156 -3.92 -16.05 11.03
CA PRO A 156 -3.21 -14.78 11.07
C PRO A 156 -1.75 -14.94 10.64
N ASP A 157 -1.20 -13.88 10.05
CA ASP A 157 0.24 -13.74 9.80
C ASP A 157 0.77 -12.49 10.53
N PRO A 158 1.58 -12.64 11.60
CA PRO A 158 2.10 -11.52 12.37
C PRO A 158 3.33 -10.85 11.73
N THR A 159 3.74 -11.27 10.53
CA THR A 159 4.96 -10.77 9.89
C THR A 159 4.76 -9.35 9.36
N LEU A 160 5.56 -8.42 9.86
CA LEU A 160 5.61 -7.04 9.36
C LEU A 160 6.81 -6.87 8.42
N TRP A 161 6.56 -6.33 7.24
CA TRP A 161 7.58 -6.14 6.21
C TRP A 161 7.98 -4.67 6.08
N LEU A 162 9.30 -4.43 6.06
CA LEU A 162 9.91 -3.15 5.71
C LEU A 162 10.67 -3.35 4.41
N PHE A 163 10.12 -2.89 3.29
CA PHE A 163 10.79 -3.00 1.99
C PHE A 163 11.67 -1.79 1.74
N ASP A 164 12.90 -2.02 1.28
CA ASP A 164 13.76 -0.98 0.72
C ASP A 164 13.49 -0.85 -0.79
N SER A 165 13.13 0.34 -1.23
CA SER A 165 12.82 0.66 -2.62
C SER A 165 13.89 1.56 -3.26
N ASP A 166 15.15 1.37 -2.87
CA ASP A 166 16.32 2.07 -3.42
C ASP A 166 16.14 3.60 -3.33
N SER A 167 16.20 4.31 -4.46
CA SER A 167 16.07 5.76 -4.52
C SER A 167 14.68 6.29 -4.12
N PHE A 168 13.69 5.43 -3.89
CA PHE A 168 12.33 5.83 -3.50
C PHE A 168 12.06 5.71 -1.99
N GLY A 169 13.03 5.25 -1.21
CA GLY A 169 12.95 5.13 0.24
C GLY A 169 12.28 3.83 0.72
N HIS A 170 11.87 3.79 1.98
CA HIS A 170 11.29 2.58 2.57
C HIS A 170 9.76 2.52 2.47
N ILE A 171 9.25 1.30 2.31
CA ILE A 171 7.85 1.00 2.09
C ILE A 171 7.31 0.05 3.18
N GLY A 172 6.16 0.42 3.75
CA GLY A 172 5.32 -0.47 4.54
C GLY A 172 4.07 -0.87 3.76
N VAL A 173 3.58 -2.09 3.97
CA VAL A 173 2.32 -2.59 3.40
C VAL A 173 1.42 -3.10 4.53
N CYS A 174 0.13 -2.79 4.46
CA CYS A 174 -0.88 -3.36 5.35
C CYS A 174 -2.20 -3.60 4.61
N ILE A 175 -3.01 -4.51 5.14
CA ILE A 175 -4.22 -5.00 4.49
C ILE A 175 -5.42 -4.61 5.34
N CYS A 176 -6.17 -3.62 4.84
CA CYS A 176 -7.49 -3.23 5.33
C CYS A 176 -7.54 -3.04 6.84
N TYR A 177 -8.10 -3.99 7.59
CA TYR A 177 -8.25 -3.89 9.05
C TYR A 177 -6.91 -3.75 9.80
N ASP A 178 -5.81 -4.30 9.26
CA ASP A 178 -4.46 -4.12 9.80
C ASP A 178 -4.00 -2.65 9.81
N PHE A 179 -4.63 -1.79 9.00
CA PHE A 179 -4.35 -0.36 8.98
C PHE A 179 -4.68 0.32 10.33
N MET A 180 -5.63 -0.23 11.08
CA MET A 180 -6.06 0.28 12.38
C MET A 180 -5.15 -0.19 13.53
N ASP A 181 -4.16 -1.04 13.25
CA ASP A 181 -3.25 -1.56 14.25
C ASP A 181 -2.21 -0.49 14.68
N ILE A 182 -2.33 -0.08 15.95
CA ILE A 182 -1.46 0.92 16.56
C ILE A 182 -0.03 0.38 16.73
N GLU A 183 0.15 -0.91 17.00
CA GLU A 183 1.48 -1.49 17.18
C GLU A 183 2.25 -1.49 15.85
N ARG A 184 1.58 -1.87 14.76
CA ARG A 184 2.11 -1.74 13.40
C ARG A 184 2.50 -0.30 13.08
N SER A 185 1.62 0.65 13.40
CA SER A 185 1.88 2.09 13.19
C SER A 185 3.10 2.56 13.99
N ALA A 186 3.25 2.12 15.24
CA ALA A 186 4.39 2.44 16.08
C ALA A 186 5.70 1.83 15.55
N ILE A 187 5.66 0.62 15.00
CA ILE A 187 6.83 -0.02 14.38
C ILE A 187 7.29 0.74 13.14
N TYR A 188 6.35 1.22 12.31
CA TYR A 188 6.63 1.97 11.09
C TYR A 188 7.06 3.44 11.33
N CYS A 189 6.65 4.04 12.44
CA CYS A 189 6.98 5.43 12.79
C CYS A 189 8.50 5.68 12.71
N GLY A 190 8.89 6.62 11.85
CA GLY A 190 10.29 6.99 11.62
C GLY A 190 11.09 6.03 10.72
N LYS A 191 10.47 4.98 10.18
CA LYS A 191 11.16 3.97 9.37
C LYS A 191 10.74 3.94 7.90
N ILE A 192 9.53 4.41 7.58
CA ILE A 192 8.98 4.37 6.22
C ILE A 192 8.75 5.76 5.63
N HIS A 193 8.83 5.82 4.30
CA HIS A 193 8.45 6.99 3.51
C HIS A 193 7.03 6.83 2.98
N HIS A 194 6.63 5.60 2.66
CA HIS A 194 5.33 5.29 2.06
C HIS A 194 4.65 4.12 2.79
N LEU A 195 3.41 4.32 3.21
CA LEU A 195 2.53 3.28 3.71
C LEU A 195 1.47 2.96 2.67
N PHE A 196 1.49 1.75 2.11
CA PHE A 196 0.47 1.25 1.20
C PHE A 196 -0.59 0.46 1.97
N VAL A 197 -1.84 0.84 1.76
CA VAL A 197 -3.01 0.24 2.39
C VAL A 197 -3.90 -0.32 1.30
N LEU A 198 -4.00 -1.65 1.25
CA LEU A 198 -4.90 -2.35 0.33
C LEU A 198 -6.21 -2.56 1.08
N ALA A 199 -7.32 -2.02 0.60
CA ALA A 199 -8.58 -2.05 1.32
C ALA A 199 -9.70 -2.67 0.49
N TYR A 200 -10.53 -3.46 1.16
CA TYR A 200 -11.87 -3.82 0.73
C TYR A 200 -12.82 -3.42 1.87
N ASN A 201 -13.04 -2.12 2.03
CA ASN A 201 -13.75 -1.57 3.19
C ASN A 201 -14.94 -0.69 2.78
N ARG A 202 -16.03 -0.81 3.53
CA ARG A 202 -17.24 0.03 3.39
C ARG A 202 -17.11 1.37 4.09
N ASP A 203 -16.37 1.40 5.20
CA ASP A 203 -16.21 2.61 6.03
C ASP A 203 -15.05 3.49 5.53
N SER A 204 -15.29 4.15 4.40
CA SER A 204 -14.29 5.02 3.76
C SER A 204 -13.93 6.23 4.62
N THR A 205 -14.89 6.80 5.35
CA THR A 205 -14.69 8.01 6.16
C THR A 205 -13.72 7.77 7.31
N SER A 206 -13.87 6.68 8.07
CA SER A 206 -12.93 6.36 9.16
C SER A 206 -11.52 6.13 8.63
N PHE A 207 -11.40 5.44 7.48
CA PHE A 207 -10.11 5.21 6.85
C PHE A 207 -9.46 6.50 6.35
N TYR A 208 -10.23 7.48 5.87
CA TYR A 208 -9.70 8.80 5.52
C TYR A 208 -9.13 9.55 6.72
N HIS A 209 -9.86 9.57 7.84
CA HIS A 209 -9.39 10.21 9.06
C HIS A 209 -8.14 9.53 9.61
N LEU A 210 -8.11 8.20 9.55
CA LEU A 210 -6.94 7.43 9.97
C LEU A 210 -5.74 7.68 9.05
N ALA A 211 -5.93 7.76 7.73
CA ALA A 211 -4.86 8.08 6.78
C ALA A 211 -4.26 9.47 6.99
N GLU A 212 -5.09 10.50 7.20
CA GLU A 212 -4.61 11.85 7.54
C GLU A 212 -3.90 11.87 8.90
N SER A 213 -4.40 11.10 9.88
CA SER A 213 -3.77 10.98 11.19
C SER A 213 -2.40 10.31 11.10
N LEU A 214 -2.33 9.12 10.48
CA LEU A 214 -1.10 8.34 10.34
C LEU A 214 -0.07 9.03 9.45
N SER A 215 -0.50 9.72 8.39
CA SER A 215 0.42 10.52 7.58
C SER A 215 1.17 11.55 8.43
N ARG A 216 0.54 12.08 9.49
CA ARG A 216 1.16 13.04 10.41
C ARG A 216 1.90 12.38 11.58
N THR A 217 1.38 11.30 12.15
CA THR A 217 1.93 10.67 13.37
C THR A 217 3.04 9.67 13.07
N ILE A 218 2.95 8.95 11.95
CA ILE A 218 4.07 8.16 11.39
C ILE A 218 5.00 9.08 10.59
N PHE A 219 4.49 10.24 10.13
CA PHE A 219 5.19 11.24 9.32
C PHE A 219 5.66 10.66 7.97
N CYS A 220 4.72 10.06 7.22
CA CYS A 220 4.97 9.40 5.95
C CYS A 220 3.85 9.68 4.93
N ASN A 221 4.07 9.36 3.66
CA ASN A 221 2.99 9.30 2.66
C ASN A 221 2.10 8.10 2.94
N VAL A 222 0.78 8.26 2.82
CA VAL A 222 -0.19 7.16 2.95
C VAL A 222 -0.94 7.01 1.63
N VAL A 223 -0.89 5.81 1.06
CA VAL A 223 -1.57 5.42 -0.18
C VAL A 223 -2.64 4.40 0.17
N LEU A 224 -3.88 4.85 0.29
CA LEU A 224 -5.05 4.01 0.49
C LEU A 224 -5.71 3.69 -0.84
N CYS A 225 -5.62 2.43 -1.26
CA CYS A 225 -6.30 1.91 -2.44
C CYS A 225 -7.44 0.98 -1.99
N ASN A 226 -8.66 1.52 -2.01
CA ASN A 226 -9.87 0.77 -1.70
C ASN A 226 -10.52 0.22 -2.97
N THR A 227 -11.34 -0.82 -2.83
CA THR A 227 -12.14 -1.34 -3.94
C THR A 227 -13.03 -0.25 -4.55
N GLY A 228 -13.09 -0.21 -5.88
CA GLY A 228 -14.01 0.65 -6.63
C GLY A 228 -15.47 0.28 -6.40
N HIS A 229 -15.77 -0.92 -5.86
CA HIS A 229 -17.12 -1.31 -5.48
C HIS A 229 -17.70 -0.36 -4.41
N TYR A 230 -16.92 -0.01 -3.38
CA TYR A 230 -17.31 0.98 -2.37
C TYR A 230 -16.74 2.38 -2.63
N GLY A 231 -15.72 2.50 -3.48
CA GLY A 231 -14.93 3.73 -3.63
C GLY A 231 -14.03 3.94 -2.42
N GLY A 232 -13.56 5.15 -2.17
CA GLY A 232 -12.86 5.42 -0.90
C GLY A 232 -11.35 5.42 -0.96
N SER A 233 -10.74 5.61 -2.14
CA SER A 233 -9.27 5.70 -2.26
C SER A 233 -8.76 7.12 -1.94
N LEU A 234 -7.59 7.20 -1.33
CA LEU A 234 -6.97 8.44 -0.87
C LEU A 234 -5.44 8.34 -0.93
N VAL A 235 -4.80 9.39 -1.41
CA VAL A 235 -3.34 9.56 -1.31
C VAL A 235 -3.06 10.86 -0.61
N ILE A 236 -2.31 10.77 0.48
CA ILE A 236 -2.03 11.89 1.36
C ILE A 236 -0.56 11.91 1.78
N SER A 237 -0.01 13.11 1.89
CA SER A 237 1.38 13.36 2.29
C SER A 237 1.37 14.44 3.37
N PRO A 238 2.29 14.48 4.35
CA PRO A 238 2.20 15.39 5.50
C PRO A 238 2.54 16.85 5.16
N TYR A 239 2.19 17.33 3.97
CA TYR A 239 2.35 18.71 3.55
C TYR A 239 1.66 19.68 4.51
N TYR A 240 2.28 20.85 4.68
CA TYR A 240 1.74 21.91 5.52
C TYR A 240 0.40 22.40 4.97
N ASP A 241 0.36 22.71 3.68
CA ASP A 241 -0.80 23.26 2.99
C ASP A 241 -1.85 22.19 2.66
N PRO A 242 -3.13 22.39 3.01
CA PRO A 242 -4.19 21.40 2.77
C PRO A 242 -4.34 20.97 1.31
N TYR A 243 -4.24 21.89 0.35
CA TYR A 243 -4.43 21.61 -1.07
C TYR A 243 -3.31 20.75 -1.68
N ARG A 244 -2.12 20.74 -1.05
CA ARG A 244 -1.00 19.85 -1.42
C ARG A 244 -1.07 18.52 -0.69
N ARG A 245 -1.61 18.56 0.54
CA ARG A 245 -1.68 17.41 1.44
C ARG A 245 -2.46 16.26 0.81
N THR A 246 -3.68 16.55 0.38
CA THR A 246 -4.51 15.58 -0.36
C THR A 246 -4.06 15.56 -1.81
N ILE A 247 -3.23 14.59 -2.16
CA ILE A 247 -2.69 14.42 -3.52
C ILE A 247 -3.74 13.83 -4.44
N TYR A 248 -4.53 12.89 -3.94
CA TYR A 248 -5.62 12.27 -4.67
C TYR A 248 -6.70 11.81 -3.72
N ARG A 249 -7.96 11.97 -4.13
CA ARG A 249 -9.11 11.42 -3.45
C ARG A 249 -10.12 11.00 -4.50
N HIS A 250 -10.67 9.79 -4.33
CA HIS A 250 -11.73 9.29 -5.19
C HIS A 250 -12.88 8.76 -4.34
N GLU A 251 -14.07 9.27 -4.63
CA GLU A 251 -15.32 8.98 -3.96
C GLU A 251 -16.35 8.48 -4.97
N GLY A 252 -17.28 7.65 -4.50
CA GLY A 252 -18.30 7.02 -5.35
C GLY A 252 -18.11 5.51 -5.46
N SER A 253 -19.23 4.79 -5.35
CA SER A 253 -19.32 3.33 -5.43
C SER A 253 -19.54 2.85 -6.86
N GLY A 254 -19.04 1.65 -7.18
CA GLY A 254 -19.24 1.01 -8.48
C GLY A 254 -18.40 1.61 -9.62
N LEU A 255 -17.29 2.29 -9.29
CA LEU A 255 -16.48 3.00 -10.27
C LEU A 255 -15.13 2.30 -10.49
N PHE A 256 -14.94 1.76 -11.70
CA PHE A 256 -13.62 1.29 -12.15
C PHE A 256 -12.76 2.51 -12.46
N THR A 257 -11.68 2.69 -11.70
CA THR A 257 -10.86 3.91 -11.78
C THR A 257 -9.39 3.59 -11.88
N ILE A 258 -8.70 4.31 -12.77
CA ILE A 258 -7.25 4.24 -12.93
C ILE A 258 -6.71 5.66 -12.79
N GLN A 259 -5.70 5.85 -11.93
CA GLN A 259 -5.08 7.16 -11.76
C GLN A 259 -3.58 7.02 -11.49
N VAL A 260 -2.78 7.89 -12.10
CA VAL A 260 -1.36 8.05 -11.73
C VAL A 260 -1.19 9.32 -10.92
N VAL A 261 -0.46 9.22 -9.81
CA VAL A 261 -0.16 10.33 -8.89
C VAL A 261 1.32 10.35 -8.54
N GLN A 262 1.79 11.45 -7.95
CA GLN A 262 3.18 11.61 -7.50
C GLN A 262 3.25 11.85 -5.99
N LEU A 263 4.15 11.15 -5.32
CA LEU A 263 4.46 11.31 -3.90
C LEU A 263 5.84 11.96 -3.74
N PRO A 264 6.03 12.91 -2.82
CA PRO A 264 7.36 13.43 -2.52
C PRO A 264 8.22 12.35 -1.86
N VAL A 265 9.47 12.24 -2.29
CA VAL A 265 10.46 11.32 -1.71
C VAL A 265 11.59 12.12 -1.07
N PHE A 266 12.42 12.79 -1.87
CA PHE A 266 13.56 13.56 -1.36
C PHE A 266 13.16 14.60 -0.32
N ASP A 267 12.18 15.43 -0.67
CA ASP A 267 11.67 16.49 0.20
C ASP A 267 11.09 15.94 1.53
N LEU A 268 10.41 14.78 1.47
CA LEU A 268 9.92 14.12 2.68
C LEU A 268 11.06 13.53 3.50
N HIS A 269 12.06 12.93 2.85
CA HIS A 269 13.24 12.40 3.51
C HIS A 269 13.99 13.49 4.28
N GLU A 270 14.25 14.64 3.67
CA GLU A 270 14.84 15.80 4.34
C GLU A 270 13.98 16.24 5.53
N ALA A 271 12.65 16.25 5.36
CA ALA A 271 11.73 16.53 6.45
C ALA A 271 11.76 15.47 7.57
N GLN A 272 12.20 14.24 7.31
CA GLN A 272 12.34 13.15 8.29
C GLN A 272 13.72 13.13 8.99
N SER A 273 14.81 13.43 8.29
CA SER A 273 16.19 13.23 8.77
C SER A 273 16.92 14.53 9.14
N SER A 274 16.64 15.65 8.47
CA SER A 274 17.39 16.90 8.65
C SER A 274 17.19 17.53 10.03
N SER A 275 18.23 18.13 10.61
CA SER A 275 18.08 18.94 11.84
C SER A 275 17.41 20.30 11.58
N ALA A 276 17.44 20.77 10.33
CA ALA A 276 16.86 22.03 9.90
C ALA A 276 16.06 21.85 8.59
N PRO A 277 14.94 21.13 8.62
CA PRO A 277 14.14 20.86 7.43
C PRO A 277 13.55 22.16 6.86
N ARG A 278 13.25 22.15 5.55
CA ARG A 278 12.66 23.29 4.85
C ARG A 278 11.35 23.72 5.52
N ARG A 279 11.37 24.89 6.16
CA ARG A 279 10.22 25.42 6.91
C ARG A 279 9.02 25.63 5.99
N GLY A 280 7.84 25.24 6.47
CA GLY A 280 6.56 25.49 5.80
C GLY A 280 6.24 24.54 4.64
N LEU A 281 7.12 23.62 4.25
CA LEU A 281 6.80 22.63 3.21
C LEU A 281 5.92 21.49 3.77
N PHE A 282 6.39 20.83 4.83
CA PHE A 282 5.65 19.81 5.57
C PHE A 282 5.20 20.33 6.93
N LYS A 283 4.29 19.60 7.56
CA LYS A 283 4.02 19.75 9.00
C LYS A 283 5.28 19.47 9.80
N ASN A 284 5.33 19.95 11.04
CA ASN A 284 6.40 19.58 11.95
C ASN A 284 6.34 18.09 12.24
N ARG A 285 7.50 17.48 12.50
CA ARG A 285 7.59 16.10 12.99
C ARG A 285 6.71 15.95 14.25
N PRO A 286 6.01 14.83 14.40
CA PRO A 286 5.20 14.59 15.58
C PRO A 286 6.09 14.45 16.83
N PRO A 287 5.54 14.70 18.03
CA PRO A 287 6.25 14.42 19.27
C PRO A 287 6.76 12.97 19.33
N GLY A 288 7.97 12.76 19.82
CA GLY A 288 8.57 11.42 19.94
C GLY A 288 9.07 10.79 18.63
N TYR A 289 9.07 11.54 17.52
CA TYR A 289 9.58 11.05 16.23
C TYR A 289 11.09 10.78 16.24
N GLY A 290 11.88 11.73 16.74
CA GLY A 290 13.34 11.60 16.92
C GLY A 290 13.69 11.16 18.33
N ASP A 291 13.70 12.11 19.27
CA ASP A 291 14.00 11.85 20.67
C ASP A 291 12.81 11.22 21.39
N LYS A 292 12.91 9.91 21.65
CA LYS A 292 11.87 9.16 22.36
C LYS A 292 12.07 9.28 23.87
N ILE A 293 11.11 9.92 24.54
CA ILE A 293 11.05 9.95 26.01
C ILE A 293 10.33 8.68 26.48
N ARG A 294 10.95 7.93 27.39
CA ARG A 294 10.31 6.77 28.03
C ARG A 294 9.18 7.26 28.95
N LEU A 295 7.95 6.91 28.62
CA LEU A 295 6.79 7.19 29.47
C LEU A 295 6.82 6.25 30.69
N VAL A 296 6.45 6.78 31.86
CA VAL A 296 6.29 6.02 33.11
C VAL A 296 4.83 6.12 33.52
N SER A 297 4.15 4.98 33.65
CA SER A 297 2.79 4.94 34.15
C SER A 297 2.77 4.99 35.68
N THR A 298 1.79 5.68 36.26
CA THR A 298 1.54 5.66 37.70
C THR A 298 0.04 5.49 37.89
N THR A 299 -0.38 4.44 38.57
CA THR A 299 -1.80 4.16 38.84
C THR A 299 -2.09 4.53 40.28
N ARG A 300 -3.12 5.35 40.49
CA ARG A 300 -3.67 5.66 41.82
C ARG A 300 -5.15 5.32 41.81
N ILE A 301 -5.63 4.71 42.90
CA ILE A 301 -7.06 4.52 43.13
C ILE A 301 -7.61 5.90 43.54
N ILE A 302 -8.62 6.39 42.81
CA ILE A 302 -9.32 7.67 43.06
C ILE A 302 -10.68 7.35 43.69
#